data_AF-A0A2Y9T698-F1
#
_entry.id   AF-A0A2Y9T698-F1
#
_cell.length_a   1.000
_cell.length_b   1.000
_cell.length_c   1.000
_cell.angle_alpha   90.00
_cell.angle_beta   90.00
_cell.angle_gamma   90.00
#
_symmetry.space_group_name_H-M   'P 1'
#
loop_
_entity.id
_entity.type
_entity.pdbx_description
1 polymer ?
#
loop_
_entity_poly.entity_id
_entity_poly.type
_entity_poly.pdbx_seq_one_letter_code
_entity_poly.pdbx_strand_id
1 'polypeptide(L)'
;MRGTPQTHLLAFSLLCLFSKVCAQLCPTPCTCPWPPPRCPQGVPLVLDGCNCCRVCARRLGEPCDHLHVCDPSQGLVCQLGAGPGGRGSMCLWGEDEGSCEVNGRLYRDGETFQPHCRIRCRCEDGGFTCVPLCSEDVRLPSWDCPYPKKVEVPGKCCPEWVCDQGRGLGVQPLPAHGNRKEGIGSIEDGATREAIVHGPQFSGLVAPAAPAVSCPEWSTAWGPCSTTCGLGVATRVSNQNRFCRLETQRRLCLLGPCPPTRGRSPWNSAF
;
A
#
# COMPACT_ATOMS: atom_id res chain seq x y z
N MET A 1 -18.18 -34.58 55.00
CA MET A 1 -18.66 -33.77 56.14
C MET A 1 -19.49 -32.63 55.59
N ARG A 2 -20.70 -32.35 56.12
CA ARG A 2 -21.51 -31.20 55.66
C ARG A 2 -21.16 -29.97 56.51
N GLY A 3 -20.90 -28.84 55.87
CA GLY A 3 -20.75 -27.56 56.58
C GLY A 3 -22.07 -27.16 57.25
N THR A 4 -22.01 -26.47 58.39
CA THR A 4 -23.21 -25.95 59.03
C THR A 4 -23.71 -24.72 58.26
N PRO A 5 -25.02 -24.41 58.25
CA PRO A 5 -25.52 -23.23 57.54
C PRO A 5 -24.86 -21.93 58.03
N GLN A 6 -24.44 -21.90 59.30
CA GLN A 6 -23.71 -20.80 59.91
C GLN A 6 -22.31 -20.58 59.29
N THR A 7 -21.56 -21.63 58.95
CA THR A 7 -20.25 -21.45 58.26
C THR A 7 -20.43 -20.95 56.82
N HIS A 8 -21.50 -21.35 56.13
CA HIS A 8 -21.83 -20.81 54.81
C HIS A 8 -22.24 -19.33 54.87
N LEU A 9 -23.03 -18.92 55.85
CA LEU A 9 -23.42 -17.51 56.06
C LEU A 9 -22.20 -16.62 56.40
N LEU A 10 -21.30 -17.08 57.28
CA LEU A 10 -20.07 -16.36 57.60
C LEU A 10 -19.12 -16.27 56.39
N ALA A 11 -19.00 -17.34 55.60
CA ALA A 11 -18.21 -17.33 54.36
C ALA A 11 -18.78 -16.33 53.33
N PHE A 12 -20.10 -16.30 53.12
CA PHE A 12 -20.75 -15.31 52.26
C PHE A 12 -20.54 -13.88 52.77
N SER A 13 -20.66 -13.65 54.09
CA SER A 13 -20.42 -12.33 54.70
C SER A 13 -18.98 -11.85 54.45
N LEU A 14 -17.98 -12.71 54.66
CA LEU A 14 -16.59 -12.43 54.32
C LEU A 14 -16.43 -12.12 52.82
N LEU A 15 -17.01 -12.93 51.93
CA LEU A 15 -16.93 -12.73 50.48
C LEU A 15 -17.51 -11.36 50.07
N CYS A 16 -18.62 -10.96 50.67
CA CYS A 16 -19.30 -9.67 50.45
C CYS A 16 -18.62 -8.46 51.11
N LEU A 17 -17.63 -8.70 51.99
CA LEU A 17 -16.73 -7.69 52.53
C LEU A 17 -15.46 -7.56 51.68
N PHE A 18 -14.80 -8.68 51.33
CA PHE A 18 -13.65 -8.70 50.43
C PHE A 18 -14.00 -8.13 49.04
N SER A 19 -15.19 -8.42 48.51
CA SER A 19 -15.63 -7.84 47.22
C SER A 19 -15.86 -6.33 47.28
N LYS A 20 -16.17 -5.74 48.45
CA LYS A 20 -16.17 -4.27 48.61
C LYS A 20 -14.76 -3.70 48.67
N VAL A 21 -13.85 -4.37 49.39
CA VAL A 21 -12.44 -3.93 49.52
C VAL A 21 -11.72 -3.91 48.17
N CYS A 22 -12.05 -4.81 47.24
CA CYS A 22 -11.44 -4.83 45.90
C CYS A 22 -12.14 -3.93 44.85
N ALA A 23 -13.27 -3.29 45.15
CA ALA A 23 -14.14 -2.70 44.11
C ALA A 23 -13.93 -1.20 43.81
N GLN A 24 -13.13 -0.47 44.60
CA GLN A 24 -12.96 0.98 44.40
C GLN A 24 -11.49 1.42 44.44
N LEU A 25 -10.82 1.32 43.29
CA LEU A 25 -9.58 2.09 43.01
C LEU A 25 -9.85 3.60 42.88
N CYS A 26 -11.11 3.97 42.61
CA CYS A 26 -11.55 5.36 42.42
C CYS A 26 -12.62 5.71 43.46
N PRO A 27 -12.40 6.74 44.31
CA PRO A 27 -13.37 7.15 45.32
C PRO A 27 -14.56 7.88 44.67
N THR A 28 -15.77 7.57 45.14
CA THR A 28 -17.02 8.21 44.69
C THR A 28 -17.82 8.70 45.90
N PRO A 29 -18.10 10.01 46.05
CA PRO A 29 -17.69 11.12 45.18
C PRO A 29 -16.17 11.38 45.19
N CYS A 30 -15.66 12.03 44.14
CA CYS A 30 -14.25 12.38 44.00
C CYS A 30 -13.90 13.61 44.85
N THR A 31 -12.73 13.59 45.51
CA THR A 31 -12.21 14.72 46.30
C THR A 31 -11.07 15.41 45.55
N CYS A 32 -11.40 16.33 44.64
CA CYS A 32 -10.44 16.99 43.78
C CYS A 32 -9.91 18.31 44.39
N PRO A 33 -8.64 18.69 44.14
CA PRO A 33 -8.09 19.98 44.57
C PRO A 33 -8.75 21.14 43.82
N TRP A 34 -9.07 22.20 44.54
CA TRP A 34 -9.58 23.46 43.98
C TRP A 34 -8.78 24.66 44.53
N PRO A 35 -8.25 25.56 43.67
CA PRO A 35 -8.27 25.52 42.22
C PRO A 35 -7.44 24.35 41.63
N PRO A 36 -7.63 23.98 40.35
CA PRO A 36 -6.85 22.94 39.68
C PRO A 36 -5.34 23.28 39.65
N PRO A 37 -4.46 22.27 39.61
CA PRO A 37 -3.01 22.48 39.62
C PRO A 37 -2.52 23.25 38.39
N ARG A 38 -1.51 24.09 38.57
CA ARG A 38 -0.79 24.76 37.47
C ARG A 38 0.36 23.88 37.02
N CYS A 39 0.30 23.40 35.77
CA CYS A 39 1.30 22.49 35.23
C CYS A 39 2.54 23.21 34.70
N PRO A 40 3.70 22.53 34.62
CA PRO A 40 4.91 23.08 33.99
C PRO A 40 4.70 23.49 32.54
N GLN A 41 5.57 24.35 32.02
CA GLN A 41 5.48 24.81 30.62
C GLN A 41 5.55 23.64 29.64
N GLY A 42 4.55 23.54 28.77
CA GLY A 42 4.42 22.44 27.81
C GLY A 42 3.85 21.14 28.37
N VAL A 43 3.41 21.10 29.63
CA VAL A 43 2.70 19.95 30.21
C VAL A 43 1.20 20.23 30.27
N PRO A 44 0.33 19.42 29.62
CA PRO A 44 -1.10 19.64 29.64
C PRO A 44 -1.75 19.23 30.98
N LEU A 45 -2.88 19.89 31.26
CA LEU A 45 -3.77 19.54 32.37
C LEU A 45 -4.83 18.54 31.86
N VAL A 46 -4.71 17.28 32.27
CA VAL A 46 -5.54 16.14 31.87
C VAL A 46 -6.43 15.69 33.02
N LEU A 47 -7.25 14.66 32.82
CA LEU A 47 -7.96 13.98 33.91
C LEU A 47 -7.14 12.79 34.42
N ASP A 48 -7.31 12.44 35.70
CA ASP A 48 -6.77 11.22 36.29
C ASP A 48 -7.33 9.94 35.64
N GLY A 49 -6.78 8.77 35.98
CA GLY A 49 -7.29 7.47 35.49
C GLY A 49 -8.66 7.08 36.06
N CYS A 50 -9.17 7.85 37.02
CA CYS A 50 -10.56 7.82 37.48
C CYS A 50 -11.48 8.75 36.67
N ASN A 51 -10.94 9.44 35.66
CA ASN A 51 -11.60 10.40 34.78
C ASN A 51 -12.35 11.53 35.51
N CYS A 52 -11.82 11.95 36.67
CA CYS A 52 -12.53 12.83 37.60
C CYS A 52 -11.74 14.09 38.00
N CYS A 53 -10.54 13.95 38.58
CA CYS A 53 -9.76 15.10 39.01
C CYS A 53 -8.77 15.56 37.93
N ARG A 54 -8.56 16.88 37.86
CA ARG A 54 -7.61 17.49 36.92
C ARG A 54 -6.18 17.38 37.47
N VAL A 55 -5.31 16.69 36.73
CA VAL A 55 -3.91 16.42 37.08
C VAL A 55 -2.98 16.85 35.95
N CYS A 56 -1.71 17.11 36.26
CA CYS A 56 -0.70 17.38 35.24
C CYS A 56 -0.22 16.07 34.63
N ALA A 57 -0.17 16.01 33.30
CA ALA A 57 0.19 14.79 32.59
C ALA A 57 1.66 14.40 32.83
N ARG A 58 1.92 13.11 33.02
CA ARG A 58 3.27 12.55 33.18
C ARG A 58 4.00 12.46 31.84
N ARG A 59 5.29 12.81 31.87
CA ARG A 59 6.17 12.84 30.68
C ARG A 59 6.93 11.53 30.46
N LEU A 60 7.57 11.39 29.30
CA LEU A 60 8.37 10.23 28.93
C LEU A 60 9.44 9.92 30.02
N GLY A 61 9.44 8.68 30.52
CA GLY A 61 10.32 8.21 31.58
C GLY A 61 9.86 8.54 33.02
N GLU A 62 8.79 9.31 33.20
CA GLU A 62 8.25 9.58 34.54
C GLU A 62 7.42 8.38 35.06
N PRO A 63 7.40 8.14 36.39
CA PRO A 63 6.54 7.14 36.99
C PRO A 63 5.06 7.52 36.87
N CYS A 64 4.21 6.51 36.62
CA CYS A 64 2.78 6.64 36.39
C CYS A 64 2.00 5.57 37.15
N ASP A 65 0.72 5.86 37.39
CA ASP A 65 -0.22 4.97 38.09
C ASP A 65 -1.67 5.31 37.70
N HIS A 66 -2.64 4.72 38.42
CA HIS A 66 -4.07 4.89 38.19
C HIS A 66 -4.61 6.32 38.44
N LEU A 67 -3.84 7.20 39.07
CA LEU A 67 -4.15 8.63 39.24
C LEU A 67 -3.22 9.51 38.38
N HIS A 68 -1.94 9.13 38.29
CA HIS A 68 -0.91 9.83 37.54
C HIS A 68 -0.78 9.32 36.10
N VAL A 69 -1.69 9.76 35.23
CA VAL A 69 -1.69 9.36 33.81
C VAL A 69 -0.59 10.04 32.98
N CYS A 70 -0.17 9.36 31.92
CA CYS A 70 0.79 9.86 30.93
C CYS A 70 0.16 10.88 29.97
N ASP A 71 0.99 11.68 29.28
CA ASP A 71 0.52 12.67 28.31
C ASP A 71 0.01 12.05 27.00
N PRO A 72 -1.32 12.06 26.74
CA PRO A 72 -1.89 11.50 25.52
C PRO A 72 -1.60 12.37 24.30
N SER A 73 -1.32 13.66 24.46
CA SER A 73 -0.92 14.54 23.35
C SER A 73 0.49 14.22 22.84
N GLN A 74 1.28 13.51 23.65
CA GLN A 74 2.57 12.92 23.30
C GLN A 74 2.46 11.40 23.04
N GLY A 75 1.26 10.81 22.94
CA GLY A 75 1.10 9.37 22.66
C GLY A 75 1.74 8.46 23.72
N LEU A 76 1.87 8.93 24.96
CA LEU A 76 2.54 8.19 26.03
C LEU A 76 1.55 7.27 26.74
N VAL A 77 1.98 6.04 27.02
CA VAL A 77 1.20 4.99 27.69
C VAL A 77 1.93 4.54 28.95
N CYS A 78 1.16 4.26 30.01
CA CYS A 78 1.72 3.81 31.29
C CYS A 78 2.04 2.31 31.22
N GLN A 79 3.31 1.96 31.03
CA GLN A 79 3.79 0.58 30.85
C GLN A 79 4.51 0.08 32.09
N LEU A 80 4.31 -1.20 32.44
CA LEU A 80 4.97 -1.83 33.59
C LEU A 80 6.44 -2.14 33.27
N GLY A 81 7.37 -1.72 34.13
CA GLY A 81 8.81 -1.89 33.90
C GLY A 81 9.25 -3.36 33.88
N ALA A 82 9.53 -3.90 32.70
CA ALA A 82 10.00 -5.27 32.50
C ALA A 82 11.44 -5.47 33.01
N GLY A 83 11.60 -5.74 34.31
CA GLY A 83 12.89 -6.11 34.89
C GLY A 83 12.81 -6.71 36.30
N PRO A 84 13.81 -7.49 36.76
CA PRO A 84 13.74 -8.28 38.00
C PRO A 84 13.69 -7.50 39.33
N GLY A 85 13.58 -6.17 39.27
CA GLY A 85 13.60 -5.27 40.43
C GLY A 85 12.32 -4.45 40.63
N GLY A 86 11.23 -4.76 39.93
CA GLY A 86 9.89 -4.21 40.22
C GLY A 86 9.81 -2.68 40.22
N ARG A 87 10.60 -1.99 39.37
CA ARG A 87 10.46 -0.54 39.19
C ARG A 87 9.06 -0.28 38.62
N GLY A 88 8.29 0.55 39.32
CA GLY A 88 6.89 0.81 39.02
C GLY A 88 6.67 1.34 37.60
N SER A 89 5.42 1.31 37.16
CA SER A 89 5.06 1.69 35.78
C SER A 89 5.59 3.06 35.40
N MET A 90 6.05 3.18 34.15
CA MET A 90 6.63 4.40 33.59
C MET A 90 5.89 4.79 32.32
N CYS A 91 5.80 6.09 32.06
CA CYS A 91 5.31 6.59 30.78
C CYS A 91 6.35 6.33 29.69
N LEU A 92 6.10 5.34 28.86
CA LEU A 92 6.84 5.11 27.63
C LEU A 92 6.00 5.63 26.46
N TRP A 93 6.58 5.74 25.27
CA TRP A 93 5.76 5.84 24.06
C TRP A 93 4.83 4.63 24.03
N GLY A 94 3.57 4.83 23.65
CA GLY A 94 2.77 3.69 23.23
C GLY A 94 3.56 2.91 22.18
N GLU A 95 3.58 1.59 22.31
CA GLU A 95 3.67 0.78 21.10
C GLU A 95 2.38 1.10 20.34
N ASP A 96 2.49 2.02 19.38
CA ASP A 96 1.57 2.06 18.26
C ASP A 96 1.81 0.70 17.58
N GLU A 97 1.07 -0.35 17.99
CA GLU A 97 0.90 -1.56 17.17
C GLU A 97 0.59 -0.99 15.79
N GLY A 98 1.45 -1.20 14.80
CA GLY A 98 1.48 -0.45 13.53
C GLY A 98 0.28 -0.77 12.66
N SER A 99 -0.90 -0.39 13.15
CA SER A 99 -2.15 -1.10 12.95
C SER A 99 -3.14 -0.24 12.20
N CYS A 100 -3.78 -0.88 11.23
CA CYS A 100 -4.46 -0.19 10.15
C CYS A 100 -5.95 -0.29 10.38
N GLU A 101 -6.63 0.85 10.57
CA GLU A 101 -8.09 0.85 10.50
C GLU A 101 -8.52 0.91 9.02
N VAL A 102 -9.10 -0.18 8.53
CA VAL A 102 -9.60 -0.27 7.15
C VAL A 102 -11.08 -0.67 7.18
N ASN A 103 -11.95 0.28 6.82
CA ASN A 103 -13.41 0.14 6.86
C ASN A 103 -13.96 -0.26 8.26
N GLY A 104 -13.46 0.36 9.33
CA GLY A 104 -13.90 0.07 10.70
C GLY A 104 -13.41 -1.27 11.27
N ARG A 105 -12.40 -1.89 10.64
CA ARG A 105 -11.68 -3.06 11.17
C ARG A 105 -10.22 -2.70 11.40
N LEU A 106 -9.72 -3.05 12.58
CA LEU A 106 -8.30 -2.95 12.92
C LEU A 106 -7.56 -4.21 12.43
N TYR A 107 -6.42 -4.01 11.78
CA TYR A 107 -5.48 -5.06 11.36
C TYR A 107 -4.11 -4.77 11.99
N ARG A 108 -3.39 -5.79 12.45
CA ARG A 108 -2.06 -5.62 13.06
C ARG A 108 -0.97 -5.33 12.05
N ASP A 109 0.15 -4.78 12.51
CA ASP A 109 1.36 -4.66 11.69
C ASP A 109 1.77 -6.03 11.11
N GLY A 110 2.20 -6.01 9.84
CA GLY A 110 2.53 -7.20 9.05
C GLY A 110 1.32 -8.05 8.60
N GLU A 111 0.12 -7.83 9.14
CA GLU A 111 -1.10 -8.60 8.83
C GLU A 111 -1.53 -8.40 7.38
N THR A 112 -2.04 -9.46 6.74
CA THR A 112 -2.52 -9.40 5.34
C THR A 112 -3.98 -9.76 5.23
N PHE A 113 -4.72 -8.98 4.44
CA PHE A 113 -6.16 -9.10 4.26
C PHE A 113 -6.55 -8.96 2.79
N GLN A 114 -7.69 -9.51 2.39
CA GLN A 114 -8.13 -9.58 0.99
C GLN A 114 -9.53 -8.95 0.86
N PRO A 115 -9.63 -7.61 0.75
CA PRO A 115 -10.92 -6.90 0.76
C PRO A 115 -11.78 -7.18 -0.49
N HIS A 116 -11.16 -7.63 -1.57
CA HIS A 116 -11.83 -8.16 -2.75
C HIS A 116 -11.02 -9.32 -3.32
N CYS A 117 -11.64 -10.27 -4.03
CA CYS A 117 -10.93 -11.46 -4.53
C CYS A 117 -9.72 -11.10 -5.42
N ARG A 118 -9.73 -9.91 -6.04
CA ARG A 118 -8.69 -9.39 -6.95
C ARG A 118 -7.56 -8.61 -6.28
N ILE A 119 -7.66 -8.28 -5.00
CA ILE A 119 -6.73 -7.36 -4.31
C ILE A 119 -6.39 -7.93 -2.94
N ARG A 120 -5.10 -8.11 -2.67
CA ARG A 120 -4.58 -8.40 -1.32
C ARG A 120 -3.84 -7.17 -0.81
N CYS A 121 -4.04 -6.84 0.45
CA CYS A 121 -3.35 -5.76 1.12
C CYS A 121 -2.57 -6.29 2.33
N ARG A 122 -1.57 -5.50 2.76
CA ARG A 122 -0.83 -5.68 4.00
C ARG A 122 -0.93 -4.40 4.83
N CYS A 123 -0.98 -4.53 6.14
CA CYS A 123 -0.79 -3.45 7.09
C CYS A 123 0.70 -3.33 7.47
N GLU A 124 1.28 -2.14 7.34
CA GLU A 124 2.70 -1.83 7.55
C GLU A 124 2.80 -0.40 8.15
N ASP A 125 3.34 -0.26 9.36
CA ASP A 125 3.52 1.04 10.07
C ASP A 125 2.22 1.89 10.18
N GLY A 126 1.06 1.25 10.36
CA GLY A 126 -0.25 1.92 10.46
C GLY A 126 -0.85 2.39 9.12
N GLY A 127 -0.10 2.28 8.03
CA GLY A 127 -0.59 2.41 6.65
C GLY A 127 -0.81 1.04 6.00
N PHE A 128 -1.54 0.97 4.89
CA PHE A 128 -1.71 -0.30 4.18
C PHE A 128 -1.30 -0.23 2.71
N THR A 129 -0.54 -1.24 2.27
CA THR A 129 -0.08 -1.43 0.89
C THR A 129 -0.95 -2.49 0.22
N CYS A 130 -1.34 -2.31 -1.05
CA CYS A 130 -2.22 -3.25 -1.77
C CYS A 130 -1.63 -3.66 -3.11
N VAL A 131 -1.77 -4.94 -3.47
CA VAL A 131 -1.33 -5.54 -4.73
C VAL A 131 -2.47 -6.23 -5.47
N PRO A 132 -2.54 -6.13 -6.81
CA PRO A 132 -3.46 -6.91 -7.61
C PRO A 132 -3.07 -8.40 -7.59
N LEU A 133 -4.08 -9.27 -7.56
CA LEU A 133 -3.96 -10.73 -7.64
C LEU A 133 -4.33 -11.28 -9.02
N CYS A 134 -5.01 -10.47 -9.84
CA CYS A 134 -5.31 -10.79 -11.23
C CYS A 134 -4.23 -10.27 -12.16
N SER A 135 -4.13 -10.89 -13.34
CA SER A 135 -3.19 -10.47 -14.37
C SER A 135 -3.62 -9.13 -15.00
N GLU A 136 -2.74 -8.13 -14.90
CA GLU A 136 -2.86 -6.81 -15.55
C GLU A 136 -2.31 -6.81 -16.99
N ASP A 137 -2.17 -7.99 -17.59
CA ASP A 137 -1.71 -8.17 -18.98
C ASP A 137 -2.64 -7.49 -20.00
N VAL A 138 -2.06 -7.14 -21.15
CA VAL A 138 -2.76 -6.59 -22.33
C VAL A 138 -2.63 -7.56 -23.49
N ARG A 139 -3.74 -8.18 -23.91
CA ARG A 139 -3.79 -8.94 -25.18
C ARG A 139 -3.89 -7.96 -26.34
N LEU A 140 -2.86 -7.92 -27.16
CA LEU A 140 -2.89 -7.18 -28.43
C LEU A 140 -3.76 -7.92 -29.46
N PRO A 141 -4.35 -7.21 -30.45
CA PRO A 141 -4.98 -7.83 -31.61
C PRO A 141 -4.04 -8.81 -32.31
N SER A 142 -4.54 -10.00 -32.60
CA SER A 142 -3.80 -11.08 -33.27
C SER A 142 -4.67 -11.75 -34.35
N TRP A 143 -4.10 -12.59 -35.20
CA TRP A 143 -4.84 -13.24 -36.29
C TRP A 143 -5.96 -14.17 -35.78
N ASP A 144 -5.73 -14.83 -34.64
CA ASP A 144 -6.72 -15.63 -33.89
C ASP A 144 -7.72 -14.78 -33.08
N CYS A 145 -7.39 -13.51 -32.82
CA CYS A 145 -8.13 -12.65 -31.90
C CYS A 145 -8.03 -11.16 -32.33
N PRO A 146 -8.69 -10.77 -33.43
CA PRO A 146 -8.57 -9.41 -33.97
C PRO A 146 -9.23 -8.33 -33.08
N TYR A 147 -10.20 -8.73 -32.26
CA TYR A 147 -10.92 -7.84 -31.33
C TYR A 147 -10.88 -8.41 -29.90
N PRO A 148 -9.71 -8.31 -29.22
CA PRO A 148 -9.56 -8.80 -27.85
C PRO A 148 -10.28 -7.88 -26.86
N LYS A 149 -11.11 -8.48 -26.00
CA LYS A 149 -11.88 -7.77 -24.97
C LYS A 149 -11.72 -8.50 -23.63
N LYS A 150 -11.24 -7.81 -22.60
CA LYS A 150 -11.24 -8.33 -21.22
C LYS A 150 -12.67 -8.21 -20.68
N VAL A 151 -13.25 -9.33 -20.25
CA VAL A 151 -14.65 -9.41 -19.80
C VAL A 151 -14.78 -10.18 -18.49
N GLU A 152 -15.85 -9.86 -17.76
CA GLU A 152 -16.21 -10.59 -16.55
C GLU A 152 -16.83 -11.94 -16.88
N VAL A 153 -16.27 -13.01 -16.31
CA VAL A 153 -16.74 -14.40 -16.52
C VAL A 153 -17.45 -14.87 -15.25
N PRO A 154 -18.75 -15.24 -15.31
CA PRO A 154 -19.49 -15.70 -14.15
C PRO A 154 -18.79 -16.84 -13.40
N GLY A 155 -18.68 -16.70 -12.08
CA GLY A 155 -18.01 -17.67 -11.20
C GLY A 155 -16.47 -17.60 -11.17
N LYS A 156 -15.83 -16.77 -12.00
CA LYS A 156 -14.38 -16.51 -11.93
C LYS A 156 -14.10 -15.20 -11.21
N CYS A 157 -13.02 -15.17 -10.43
CA CYS A 157 -12.59 -13.93 -9.76
C CYS A 157 -12.01 -12.91 -10.75
N CYS A 158 -11.13 -13.35 -11.65
CA CYS A 158 -10.44 -12.49 -12.60
C CYS A 158 -11.17 -12.42 -13.96
N PRO A 159 -11.17 -11.26 -14.62
CA PRO A 159 -11.70 -11.14 -15.98
C PRO A 159 -10.77 -11.83 -16.99
N GLU A 160 -11.34 -12.39 -18.05
CA GLU A 160 -10.63 -13.14 -19.07
C GLU A 160 -10.73 -12.46 -20.45
N TRP A 161 -9.80 -12.80 -21.34
CA TRP A 161 -9.83 -12.31 -22.72
C TRP A 161 -10.77 -13.17 -23.58
N VAL A 162 -11.82 -12.54 -24.10
CA VAL A 162 -12.63 -13.07 -25.20
C VAL A 162 -12.30 -12.34 -26.49
N CYS A 163 -12.51 -13.01 -27.62
CA CYS A 163 -12.28 -12.48 -28.96
C CYS A 163 -13.63 -12.36 -29.65
N ASP A 164 -14.10 -11.13 -29.91
CA ASP A 164 -15.39 -10.95 -30.59
C ASP A 164 -15.25 -11.28 -32.09
N GLN A 165 -16.01 -12.27 -32.57
CA GLN A 165 -16.06 -12.61 -33.99
C GLN A 165 -17.05 -11.68 -34.68
N GLY A 166 -16.57 -10.47 -35.02
CA GLY A 166 -17.29 -9.54 -35.88
C GLY A 166 -17.81 -10.26 -37.13
N ARG A 167 -19.12 -10.15 -37.38
CA ARG A 167 -19.84 -10.94 -38.39
C ARG A 167 -19.09 -10.93 -39.73
N GLY A 168 -18.76 -12.13 -40.21
CA GLY A 168 -17.68 -12.32 -41.17
C GLY A 168 -17.82 -11.53 -42.47
N LEU A 169 -16.81 -10.71 -42.77
CA LEU A 169 -16.46 -10.37 -44.14
C LEU A 169 -15.66 -11.54 -44.71
N GLY A 170 -16.27 -12.30 -45.62
CA GLY A 170 -15.70 -13.54 -46.16
C GLY A 170 -14.49 -13.28 -47.05
N VAL A 171 -13.29 -13.39 -46.49
CA VAL A 171 -12.06 -13.53 -47.28
C VAL A 171 -12.06 -14.92 -47.90
N GLN A 172 -12.50 -15.01 -49.16
CA GLN A 172 -12.36 -16.22 -49.96
C GLN A 172 -10.87 -16.56 -50.11
N PRO A 173 -10.44 -17.81 -49.92
CA PRO A 173 -9.11 -18.24 -50.32
C PRO A 173 -8.97 -18.05 -51.83
N LEU A 174 -8.03 -17.23 -52.29
CA LEU A 174 -7.76 -17.12 -53.73
C LEU A 174 -7.28 -18.49 -54.25
N PRO A 175 -7.78 -18.95 -55.41
CA PRO A 175 -7.46 -20.28 -55.90
C PRO A 175 -5.98 -20.38 -56.31
N ALA A 176 -5.29 -21.41 -55.80
CA ALA A 176 -3.93 -21.71 -56.19
C ALA A 176 -3.87 -22.20 -57.64
N HIS A 177 -3.56 -21.29 -58.57
CA HIS A 177 -3.33 -21.63 -59.98
C HIS A 177 -1.84 -21.96 -60.20
N GLY A 178 -1.53 -23.26 -60.29
CA GLY A 178 -0.17 -23.76 -60.56
C GLY A 178 0.11 -24.02 -62.04
N ASN A 179 1.37 -24.40 -62.32
CA ASN A 179 2.06 -24.63 -63.62
C ASN A 179 2.99 -23.47 -64.05
N ARG A 180 4.16 -23.69 -64.67
CA ARG A 180 4.97 -24.92 -64.91
C ARG A 180 6.33 -24.52 -65.53
N LYS A 181 7.29 -25.45 -65.56
CA LYS A 181 8.63 -25.45 -66.22
C LYS A 181 9.74 -24.86 -65.34
N GLU A 182 10.75 -25.62 -64.90
CA GLU A 182 11.74 -26.50 -65.59
C GLU A 182 12.97 -25.73 -66.08
N GLY A 183 14.15 -26.14 -65.60
CA GLY A 183 15.47 -25.64 -65.98
C GLY A 183 16.54 -26.33 -65.13
N ILE A 184 17.52 -26.98 -65.77
CA ILE A 184 18.53 -27.82 -65.10
C ILE A 184 19.93 -27.38 -65.53
N GLY A 185 20.84 -27.29 -64.55
CA GLY A 185 22.29 -27.32 -64.73
C GLY A 185 23.05 -26.18 -64.03
N SER A 186 24.38 -26.21 -63.88
CA SER A 186 25.34 -27.33 -63.75
C SER A 186 26.77 -26.75 -63.80
N ILE A 187 27.59 -27.07 -62.78
CA ILE A 187 29.07 -27.09 -62.71
C ILE A 187 29.95 -25.85 -63.08
N GLU A 188 30.74 -25.45 -62.06
CA GLU A 188 32.22 -25.26 -62.02
C GLU A 188 32.99 -24.01 -62.54
N ASP A 189 34.09 -23.78 -61.79
CA ASP A 189 35.37 -23.11 -62.03
C ASP A 189 35.51 -21.58 -62.29
N GLY A 190 36.56 -21.00 -61.68
CA GLY A 190 36.86 -19.55 -61.74
C GLY A 190 37.94 -19.02 -60.79
N ALA A 191 39.11 -19.66 -60.71
CA ALA A 191 40.28 -19.15 -59.96
C ALA A 191 41.07 -18.11 -60.79
N THR A 192 41.82 -17.12 -60.28
CA THR A 192 42.24 -16.73 -58.90
C THR A 192 42.48 -15.17 -58.88
N ARG A 193 43.37 -14.43 -58.16
CA ARG A 193 44.52 -14.61 -57.23
C ARG A 193 44.86 -13.23 -56.57
N GLU A 194 45.16 -13.16 -55.25
CA GLU A 194 45.98 -12.12 -54.54
C GLU A 194 45.56 -10.60 -54.65
N ALA A 195 45.88 -9.67 -53.73
CA ALA A 195 46.84 -9.67 -52.61
C ALA A 195 46.50 -8.64 -51.49
N ILE A 196 47.27 -8.70 -50.40
CA ILE A 196 47.60 -7.64 -49.41
C ILE A 196 46.52 -7.25 -48.37
N VAL A 197 46.84 -7.62 -47.11
CA VAL A 197 46.28 -7.06 -45.88
C VAL A 197 46.78 -5.63 -45.65
N HIS A 198 45.91 -4.72 -45.20
CA HIS A 198 46.21 -3.72 -44.16
C HIS A 198 44.92 -3.11 -43.59
N GLY A 199 44.88 -2.91 -42.28
CA GLY A 199 43.92 -2.08 -41.56
C GLY A 199 44.43 -1.85 -40.13
N PRO A 200 43.72 -1.06 -39.30
CA PRO A 200 42.55 -0.24 -39.60
C PRO A 200 42.79 1.27 -39.33
N GLN A 201 41.87 2.14 -39.79
CA GLN A 201 41.44 3.29 -38.97
C GLN A 201 40.12 3.92 -39.45
N PHE A 202 39.61 4.83 -38.61
CA PHE A 202 38.20 5.23 -38.55
C PHE A 202 37.95 6.59 -39.22
N SER A 203 36.94 6.65 -40.09
CA SER A 203 36.26 7.89 -40.50
C SER A 203 34.83 7.54 -40.89
N GLY A 204 33.86 8.12 -40.17
CA GLY A 204 32.47 7.71 -40.26
C GLY A 204 31.74 8.31 -41.45
N LEU A 205 31.35 7.48 -42.42
CA LEU A 205 30.18 7.80 -43.26
C LEU A 205 28.92 7.44 -42.48
N VAL A 206 28.07 8.43 -42.24
CA VAL A 206 26.77 8.22 -41.59
C VAL A 206 25.90 7.37 -42.52
N ALA A 207 25.63 6.13 -42.12
CA ALA A 207 24.67 5.29 -42.82
C ALA A 207 23.31 6.02 -42.89
N PRO A 208 22.65 6.09 -44.06
CA PRO A 208 21.37 6.78 -44.18
C PRO A 208 20.37 6.17 -43.19
N ALA A 209 19.69 7.02 -42.43
CA ALA A 209 18.66 6.57 -41.50
C ALA A 209 17.63 5.76 -42.30
N ALA A 210 17.39 4.51 -41.89
CA ALA A 210 16.41 3.64 -42.54
C ALA A 210 15.06 4.38 -42.66
N PRO A 211 14.36 4.26 -43.80
CA PRO A 211 13.15 5.04 -44.06
C PRO A 211 12.17 4.84 -42.91
N ALA A 212 11.75 5.96 -42.30
CA ALA A 212 10.86 5.93 -41.14
C ALA A 212 9.60 5.15 -41.50
N VAL A 213 9.34 4.07 -40.75
CA VAL A 213 8.21 3.18 -41.03
C VAL A 213 6.94 4.00 -40.89
N SER A 214 6.25 4.23 -42.00
CA SER A 214 4.98 4.97 -42.08
C SER A 214 3.85 4.11 -41.50
N CYS A 215 3.86 3.95 -40.19
CA CYS A 215 2.77 3.32 -39.46
C CYS A 215 1.65 4.34 -39.17
N PRO A 216 0.39 3.91 -39.09
CA PRO A 216 -0.68 4.73 -38.55
C PRO A 216 -0.36 5.11 -37.09
N GLU A 217 -0.17 6.39 -36.82
CA GLU A 217 0.02 6.86 -35.44
C GLU A 217 -1.23 6.60 -34.59
N TRP A 218 -1.03 6.00 -33.43
CA TRP A 218 -2.07 5.68 -32.47
C TRP A 218 -1.56 5.87 -31.05
N SER A 219 -2.35 6.57 -30.24
CA SER A 219 -2.11 6.67 -28.80
C SER A 219 -3.43 6.79 -28.05
N THR A 220 -3.48 6.21 -26.85
CA THR A 220 -4.60 6.46 -25.94
C THR A 220 -4.56 7.90 -25.43
N ALA A 221 -5.70 8.38 -24.93
CA ALA A 221 -5.68 9.45 -23.94
C ALA A 221 -4.77 9.08 -22.76
N TRP A 222 -4.28 10.08 -22.04
CA TRP A 222 -3.61 9.85 -20.76
C TRP A 222 -4.63 9.39 -19.71
N GLY A 223 -4.26 8.37 -18.94
CA GLY A 223 -5.00 7.95 -17.76
C GLY A 223 -4.98 9.01 -16.66
N PRO A 224 -5.71 8.77 -15.55
CA PRO A 224 -5.67 9.63 -14.37
C PRO A 224 -4.26 9.71 -13.78
N CYS A 225 -4.03 10.73 -12.95
CA CYS A 225 -2.79 10.83 -12.17
C CYS A 225 -2.78 9.75 -11.08
N SER A 226 -1.61 9.20 -10.76
CA SER A 226 -1.43 8.19 -9.70
C SER A 226 -1.72 8.71 -8.29
N THR A 227 -1.84 10.02 -8.13
CA THR A 227 -2.24 10.70 -6.89
C THR A 227 -3.51 11.52 -7.14
N THR A 228 -4.25 11.84 -6.07
CA THR A 228 -5.40 12.76 -6.11
C THR A 228 -5.04 14.22 -5.84
N CYS A 229 -3.79 14.47 -5.43
CA CYS A 229 -3.23 15.80 -5.16
C CYS A 229 -1.70 15.78 -5.35
N GLY A 230 -1.08 16.95 -5.44
CA GLY A 230 0.38 17.09 -5.55
C GLY A 230 0.95 16.43 -6.82
N LEU A 231 2.19 15.96 -6.74
CA LEU A 231 2.91 15.33 -7.86
C LEU A 231 2.60 13.83 -7.93
N GLY A 232 2.30 13.33 -9.13
CA GLY A 232 2.13 11.92 -9.43
C GLY A 232 2.57 11.58 -10.86
N VAL A 233 2.23 10.37 -11.31
CA VAL A 233 2.51 9.87 -12.66
C VAL A 233 1.21 9.53 -13.38
N ALA A 234 1.08 9.95 -14.63
CA ALA A 234 0.02 9.52 -15.55
C ALA A 234 0.64 8.68 -16.68
N THR A 235 -0.09 7.65 -17.13
CA THR A 235 0.36 6.73 -18.19
C THR A 235 -0.53 6.84 -19.44
N ARG A 236 0.03 6.51 -20.61
CA ARG A 236 -0.71 6.23 -21.84
C ARG A 236 -0.02 5.11 -22.61
N VAL A 237 -0.72 4.44 -23.52
CA VAL A 237 -0.09 3.58 -24.52
C VAL A 237 0.03 4.37 -25.82
N SER A 238 1.18 4.34 -26.48
CA SER A 238 1.42 5.03 -27.74
C SER A 238 2.37 4.23 -28.63
N ASN A 239 2.16 4.23 -29.95
CA ASN A 239 3.11 3.68 -30.92
C ASN A 239 4.10 4.74 -31.46
N GLN A 240 4.09 5.96 -30.91
CA GLN A 240 4.98 7.07 -31.27
C GLN A 240 6.43 6.83 -30.82
N ASN A 241 7.09 5.88 -31.48
CA ASN A 241 8.52 5.62 -31.45
C ASN A 241 9.00 5.18 -32.85
N ARG A 242 10.31 5.24 -33.06
CA ARG A 242 11.00 4.85 -34.31
C ARG A 242 10.81 3.40 -34.77
N PHE A 243 10.08 2.57 -34.01
CA PHE A 243 9.80 1.16 -34.30
C PHE A 243 8.30 0.86 -34.45
N CYS A 244 7.42 1.87 -34.35
CA CYS A 244 5.97 1.72 -34.39
C CYS A 244 5.38 0.74 -33.35
N ARG A 245 6.08 0.52 -32.23
CA ARG A 245 5.68 -0.43 -31.19
C ARG A 245 4.83 0.26 -30.12
N LEU A 246 3.72 -0.35 -29.72
CA LEU A 246 2.92 0.14 -28.61
C LEU A 246 3.72 0.04 -27.30
N GLU A 247 4.07 1.18 -26.73
CA GLU A 247 4.84 1.30 -25.49
C GLU A 247 4.08 2.14 -24.44
N THR A 248 4.20 1.75 -23.17
CA THR A 248 3.63 2.50 -22.04
C THR A 248 4.46 3.74 -21.75
N GLN A 249 4.03 4.88 -22.28
CA GLN A 249 4.61 6.17 -21.97
C GLN A 249 4.10 6.67 -20.61
N ARG A 250 4.97 7.31 -19.85
CA ARG A 250 4.70 7.88 -18.52
C ARG A 250 5.11 9.36 -18.50
N ARG A 251 4.26 10.21 -17.93
CA ARG A 251 4.55 11.63 -17.66
C ARG A 251 4.31 11.94 -16.19
N LEU A 252 5.00 12.95 -15.67
CA LEU A 252 4.59 13.57 -14.43
C LEU A 252 3.27 14.33 -14.63
N CYS A 253 2.44 14.31 -13.59
CA CYS A 253 1.24 15.12 -13.47
C CYS A 253 1.28 15.85 -12.13
N LEU A 254 0.88 17.13 -12.14
CA LEU A 254 0.79 17.95 -10.95
C LEU A 254 -0.67 18.37 -10.78
N LEU A 255 -1.31 17.84 -9.74
CA LEU A 255 -2.65 18.24 -9.33
C LEU A 255 -2.55 19.37 -8.30
N GLY A 256 -3.70 19.87 -7.83
CA GLY A 256 -3.77 20.88 -6.78
C GLY A 256 -2.96 20.48 -5.53
N PRO A 257 -2.48 21.45 -4.74
CA PRO A 257 -1.71 21.16 -3.54
C PRO A 257 -2.50 20.21 -2.64
N CYS A 258 -1.81 19.21 -2.09
CA CYS A 258 -2.46 18.32 -1.13
C CYS A 258 -3.01 19.13 0.04
N PRO A 259 -4.19 18.77 0.58
CA PRO A 259 -4.61 19.33 1.85
C PRO A 259 -3.49 19.10 2.86
N PRO A 260 -3.19 20.08 3.75
CA PRO A 260 -2.23 19.84 4.81
C PRO A 260 -2.66 18.58 5.55
N THR A 261 -1.74 17.62 5.68
CA THR A 261 -1.97 16.47 6.55
C THR A 261 -2.39 17.01 7.92
N ARG A 262 -3.33 16.35 8.60
CA ARG A 262 -3.62 16.66 10.02
C ARG A 262 -2.52 16.14 10.94
N GLY A 263 -1.27 16.21 10.49
CA GLY A 263 -0.09 16.12 11.33
C GLY A 263 -0.04 17.33 12.26
N ARG A 264 0.35 17.04 13.51
CA ARG A 264 0.70 17.96 14.60
C ARG A 264 1.15 19.35 14.14
N SER A 265 0.55 20.39 14.73
CA SER A 265 0.85 21.79 14.45
C SER A 265 2.36 22.10 14.49
N PRO A 266 2.95 22.67 13.43
CA PRO A 266 4.33 23.14 13.45
C PRO A 266 4.43 24.47 14.20
N TRP A 267 4.34 24.40 15.52
CA TRP A 267 4.79 25.45 16.43
C TRP A 267 6.05 24.99 17.16
N ASN A 268 7.00 25.92 17.34
CA ASN A 268 8.33 25.72 17.94
C ASN A 268 9.39 25.13 17.00
N SER A 269 9.69 25.85 15.92
CA SER A 269 11.03 25.88 15.32
C SER A 269 11.61 27.29 15.47
N ALA A 270 11.99 27.63 16.70
CA ALA A 270 12.70 28.84 17.09
C ALA A 270 13.57 28.52 18.31
N PHE A 271 14.82 29.02 18.29
CA PHE A 271 15.97 28.59 19.11
C PHE A 271 16.53 27.22 18.70
#